data_AF-F6I0H3-F1
#
_entry.id   AF-F6I0H3-F1
#
_cell.length_a   1.000
_cell.length_b   1.000
_cell.length_c   1.000
_cell.angle_alpha   90.00
_cell.angle_beta   90.00
_cell.angle_gamma   90.00
#
_symmetry.space_group_name_H-M   'P 1'
#
loop_
_entity.id
_entity.type
_entity.pdbx_description
1 polymer ?
#
loop_
_entity_poly.entity_id
_entity_poly.type
_entity_poly.pdbx_seq_one_letter_code
_entity_poly.pdbx_strand_id
1 'polypeptide(L)' 'MKWRVDSGLHDGKASGVDLVRRYYDAGDNVKFGLPITFTITMMSWIIVEYGKQMSANGELGHAMEAVK' A
#
# COMPACT_ATOMS: atom_id res chain seq x y z
N MET A 1 -6.79 -12.69 -3.80
CA MET A 1 -7.49 -12.46 -2.52
C MET A 1 -8.99 -12.72 -2.73
N LYS A 2 -9.62 -13.72 -2.09
CA LYS A 2 -11.03 -14.09 -2.37
C LYS A 2 -12.09 -13.32 -1.55
N TRP A 3 -11.66 -12.69 -0.45
CA TRP A 3 -12.56 -12.12 0.56
C TRP A 3 -12.44 -10.59 0.70
N ARG A 4 -11.58 -9.95 -0.09
CA ARG A 4 -11.45 -8.49 -0.18
C ARG A 4 -12.09 -8.03 -1.48
N VAL A 5 -12.84 -6.94 -1.41
CA VAL A 5 -13.58 -6.34 -2.54
C VAL A 5 -13.44 -4.81 -2.46
N ASP A 6 -13.96 -4.10 -3.46
CA ASP A 6 -13.98 -2.65 -3.54
C ASP A 6 -14.55 -2.00 -2.26
N SER A 7 -13.84 -1.00 -1.74
CA SER A 7 -14.17 -0.27 -0.50
C SER A 7 -13.66 1.17 -0.56
N GLY A 8 -14.24 2.08 0.25
CA GLY A 8 -13.82 3.49 0.27
C GLY A 8 -14.06 4.25 -1.03
N LEU A 9 -15.02 3.82 -1.86
CA LEU A 9 -15.28 4.34 -3.22
C LEU A 9 -15.69 5.82 -3.29
N HIS A 10 -15.87 6.47 -2.13
CA HIS A 10 -16.30 7.86 -2.02
C HIS A 10 -15.28 8.72 -1.24
N ASP A 11 -14.13 8.17 -0.89
CA ASP A 11 -13.10 8.89 -0.14
C ASP A 11 -12.60 10.10 -0.93
N GLY A 12 -12.63 11.28 -0.29
CA GLY A 12 -12.21 12.55 -0.88
C GLY A 12 -13.30 13.30 -1.66
N LYS A 13 -14.46 12.69 -1.96
CA LYS A 13 -15.54 13.34 -2.72
C LYS A 13 -16.03 14.64 -2.10
N ALA A 14 -16.13 14.71 -0.78
CA ALA A 14 -16.54 15.93 -0.07
C ALA A 14 -15.58 17.11 -0.29
N SER A 15 -14.32 16.82 -0.62
CA SER A 15 -13.27 17.80 -0.89
C SER A 15 -12.92 17.89 -2.38
N GLY A 16 -13.69 17.24 -3.27
CA GLY A 16 -13.47 17.26 -4.72
C GLY A 16 -12.19 16.55 -5.20
N VAL A 17 -11.62 15.65 -4.38
CA VAL A 17 -10.38 14.92 -4.69
C VAL A 17 -10.61 13.40 -4.67
N ASP A 18 -9.84 12.64 -5.44
CA ASP A 18 -9.87 11.17 -5.42
C ASP A 18 -8.89 10.63 -4.37
N LEU A 19 -9.42 10.11 -3.26
CA LEU A 19 -8.66 9.45 -2.20
C LEU A 19 -9.08 7.98 -2.02
N VAL A 20 -9.72 7.37 -3.02
CA VAL A 20 -10.30 6.01 -2.93
C VAL A 20 -9.24 4.94 -2.64
N ARG A 21 -8.03 5.12 -3.16
CA ARG A 21 -6.93 4.15 -3.02
C ARG A 21 -6.21 4.29 -1.67
N ARG A 22 -5.15 3.48 -1.48
CA ARG A 22 -4.28 3.35 -0.29
C ARG A 22 -4.77 2.30 0.72
N TYR A 23 -3.84 1.95 1.61
CA TYR A 23 -4.01 0.97 2.67
C TYR A 23 -4.89 1.51 3.80
N TYR A 24 -5.60 0.61 4.47
CA TYR A 24 -6.09 0.86 5.83
C TYR A 24 -4.94 0.59 6.80
N ASP A 25 -4.88 1.38 7.87
CA ASP A 25 -3.72 1.39 8.77
C ASP A 25 -3.62 0.09 9.60
N ALA A 26 -4.75 -0.38 10.14
CA ALA A 26 -4.79 -1.53 11.04
C ALA A 26 -6.05 -2.39 10.84
N GLY A 27 -6.74 -2.76 11.93
CA GLY A 27 -8.00 -3.50 11.92
C GLY A 27 -9.24 -2.61 11.72
N ASP A 28 -9.05 -1.31 11.58
CA ASP A 28 -10.07 -0.33 11.25
C ASP A 28 -10.03 0.05 9.76
N ASN A 29 -10.91 0.96 9.35
CA ASN A 29 -11.00 1.45 7.97
C ASN A 29 -10.49 2.88 7.81
N VAL A 30 -9.60 3.34 8.70
CA VAL A 30 -9.03 4.69 8.63
C VAL A 30 -7.71 4.68 7.87
N LYS A 31 -7.53 5.68 7.01
CA LYS A 31 -6.32 5.90 6.21
C LYS A 31 -5.41 6.89 6.93
N PHE A 32 -4.69 6.44 7.96
CA PHE A 32 -3.74 7.28 8.67
C PHE A 32 -2.50 7.55 7.81
N GLY A 33 -2.35 8.80 7.35
CA GLY A 33 -1.29 9.15 6.39
C GLY A 33 0.14 8.96 6.91
N LEU A 34 0.40 9.29 8.18
CA LEU A 34 1.74 9.19 8.77
C LEU A 34 2.26 7.74 8.84
N PRO A 35 1.58 6.79 9.51
CA PRO A 35 2.05 5.41 9.59
C PRO A 35 2.11 4.71 8.23
N ILE A 36 1.16 4.96 7.31
CA ILE A 36 1.22 4.40 5.95
C ILE A 36 2.43 4.92 5.18
N THR A 37 2.73 6.22 5.27
CA THR A 37 3.90 6.79 4.60
C THR A 37 5.19 6.18 5.13
N PHE A 38 5.28 5.99 6.45
CA PHE A 38 6.42 5.29 7.06
C PHE A 38 6.58 3.86 6.53
N THR A 39 5.49 3.08 6.46
CA THR A 39 5.50 1.71 5.91
C THR A 39 5.97 1.68 4.47
N ILE A 40 5.46 2.57 3.61
CA ILE A 40 5.87 2.65 2.19
C ILE A 40 7.33 3.03 2.04
N THR A 41 7.84 3.98 2.85
CA THR A 41 9.26 4.34 2.85
C THR A 41 10.14 3.16 3.23
N MET A 42 9.78 2.44 4.30
CA MET A 42 10.53 1.25 4.72
C MET A 42 10.49 0.14 3.67
N MET A 43 9.33 -0.13 3.08
CA MET A 43 9.22 -1.12 2.01
C MET A 43 10.05 -0.75 0.79
N SER A 44 10.01 0.52 0.38
CA SER A 44 10.81 1.03 -0.73
C SER A 44 12.30 0.87 -0.46
N TRP A 45 12.74 1.16 0.77
CA TRP A 45 14.13 0.97 1.17
C TRP A 45 14.53 -0.52 1.12
N ILE A 46 13.73 -1.43 1.67
CA ILE A 46 14.02 -2.87 1.64
C ILE A 46 14.08 -3.40 0.21
N ILE A 47 13.23 -2.90 -0.71
CA ILE A 47 13.30 -3.26 -2.13
C ILE A 47 14.63 -2.81 -2.76
N VAL A 48 15.09 -1.60 -2.43
CA VAL A 48 16.38 -1.10 -2.92
C VAL A 48 17.54 -1.99 -2.42
N GLU A 49 17.54 -2.37 -1.14
CA GLU A 49 18.65 -3.14 -0.56
C GLU A 49 18.63 -4.63 -0.91
N TYR A 50 17.44 -5.23 -0.97
CA TYR A 50 17.27 -6.68 -1.07
C TYR A 50 16.49 -7.12 -2.32
N GLY A 51 16.29 -6.23 -3.29
CA GLY A 51 15.52 -6.52 -4.49
C GLY A 51 16.04 -7.71 -5.30
N LYS A 52 17.35 -7.98 -5.29
CA LYS A 52 17.92 -9.17 -5.95
C LYS A 52 17.50 -10.46 -5.27
N GLN A 53 17.51 -10.50 -3.94
CA GLN A 53 17.09 -11.63 -3.12
C GLN A 53 15.58 -11.85 -3.25
N MET A 54 14.79 -10.77 -3.24
CA MET A 54 13.36 -10.83 -3.53
C MET A 54 13.09 -11.37 -4.93
N SER A 55 13.86 -10.95 -5.93
CA SER A 55 13.73 -11.47 -7.29
C SER A 55 14.07 -12.95 -7.38
N ALA A 56 15.13 -13.39 -6.69
CA ALA A 56 15.52 -14.80 -6.64
C ALA A 56 14.43 -15.67 -5.99
N ASN A 57 13.65 -15.11 -5.07
CA ASN A 57 12.55 -15.77 -4.38
C ASN A 57 11.17 -15.52 -5.02
N GLY A 58 11.08 -14.76 -6.12
CA GLY A 58 9.83 -14.46 -6.80
C GLY A 58 8.96 -13.36 -6.17
N GLU A 59 9.41 -12.71 -5.10
CA GLU A 59 8.64 -11.72 -4.32
C GLU A 59 8.77 -10.28 -4.83
N LEU A 60 9.73 -10.00 -5.71
CA LEU A 60 9.98 -8.63 -6.18
C LEU A 60 8.74 -8.02 -6.85
N GLY A 61 7.97 -8.80 -7.61
CA GLY A 61 6.74 -8.33 -8.24
C GLY A 61 5.69 -7.87 -7.23
N HIS A 62 5.46 -8.66 -6.19
CA HIS A 62 4.52 -8.33 -5.11
C HIS A 62 4.98 -7.11 -4.31
N ALA A 63 6.28 -7.01 -4.02
CA ALA A 63 6.84 -5.87 -3.30
C ALA A 63 6.70 -4.57 -4.10
N MET A 64 6.96 -4.59 -5.41
CA MET A 64 6.78 -3.45 -6.29
C MET A 64 5.31 -3.04 -6.45
N GLU A 65 4.39 -3.99 -6.48
CA GLU A 65 2.95 -3.71 -6.51
C GLU A 65 2.49 -3.01 -5.22
N ALA A 66 3.06 -3.38 -4.08
CA ALA A 66 2.66 -2.83 -2.79
C ALA A 66 3.09 -1.37 -2.53
N VAL A 67 4.10 -0.87 -3.26
CA VAL A 67 4.59 0.52 -3.11
C VAL A 67 4.15 1.45 -4.24
N LYS A 68 3.31 0.98 -5.17
CA LYS A 68 2.83 1.70 -6.35
C LYS A 68 1.54 2.49 -6.09
#